data_AF-A0AAW2MJR5-F1
#
_entry.id   AF-A0AAW2MJR5-F1
#
_cell.length_a   1.000
_cell.length_b   1.000
_cell.length_c   1.000
_cell.angle_alpha   90.00
_cell.angle_beta   90.00
_cell.angle_gamma   90.00
#
_symmetry.space_group_name_H-M   'P 1'
#
loop_
_entity.id
_entity.type
_entity.pdbx_description
1 polymer ?
#
loop_
_entity_poly.entity_id
_entity_poly.type
_entity_poly.pdbx_seq_one_letter_code
_entity_poly.pdbx_strand_id
1 'polypeptide(L)'
;MGFKIKQQTLLWVVRSSEEPKLPKDFAKESSEMGLIVSWCPQLDVLAHEAVCCFVTHCGWNSTLEALSLGVPMVAMPQWSDQTNSKFVIDVWKMGVRAKSGDNGVVSRETIAGCIKDVMEGERGEEIKKNAGKWKELAREAVDEGEVLTKIFKTLYLVFVQIAFHYVFSQTRKFTNNW
;
A
#
# COMPACT_ATOMS: atom_id res chain seq x y z
N MET A 1 18.86 4.04 15.26
CA MET A 1 19.43 2.91 14.52
C MET A 1 18.54 2.49 13.36
N GLY A 2 18.76 3.10 12.19
CA GLY A 2 17.89 3.09 11.00
C GLY A 2 18.17 2.04 9.93
N PHE A 3 17.15 1.81 9.08
CA PHE A 3 16.93 0.76 8.05
C PHE A 3 18.03 0.63 6.98
N LYS A 4 18.89 -0.40 7.12
CA LYS A 4 19.88 -0.81 6.11
C LYS A 4 19.33 -1.99 5.32
N ILE A 5 18.76 -1.72 4.15
CA ILE A 5 18.52 -2.70 3.08
C ILE A 5 19.43 -2.26 1.94
N LYS A 6 20.41 -3.09 1.55
CA LYS A 6 21.41 -2.71 0.53
C LYS A 6 20.68 -2.29 -0.77
N GLN A 7 21.01 -1.11 -1.28
CA GLN A 7 20.57 -0.50 -2.57
C GLN A 7 19.12 0.02 -2.69
N GLN A 8 18.40 0.23 -1.59
CA GLN A 8 17.07 0.86 -1.65
C GLN A 8 17.12 2.23 -0.97
N THR A 9 16.85 3.29 -1.73
CA THR A 9 16.75 4.66 -1.18
C THR A 9 15.33 4.88 -0.67
N LEU A 10 15.21 5.25 0.60
CA LEU A 10 13.91 5.48 1.24
C LEU A 10 13.55 6.97 1.20
N LEU A 11 12.30 7.30 0.86
CA LEU A 11 11.70 8.58 1.23
C LEU A 11 10.72 8.34 2.38
N TRP A 12 10.98 8.91 3.55
CA TRP A 12 10.10 8.77 4.70
C TRP A 12 9.51 10.11 5.10
N VAL A 13 8.18 10.19 5.03
CA VAL A 13 7.42 11.32 5.55
C VAL A 13 7.16 11.12 7.05
N VAL A 14 7.80 11.93 7.89
CA VAL A 14 7.57 11.96 9.34
C VAL A 14 6.99 13.33 9.71
N ARG A 15 5.72 13.37 10.11
CA ARG A 15 5.07 14.62 10.52
C ARG A 15 5.85 15.24 11.69
N SER A 16 5.91 16.56 11.76
CA SER A 16 6.59 17.28 12.85
C SER A 16 6.08 16.91 14.25
N SER A 17 4.82 16.48 14.38
CA SER A 17 4.27 15.96 15.64
C SER A 17 4.85 14.62 16.09
N GLU A 18 5.39 13.85 15.16
CA GLU A 18 5.96 12.51 15.37
C GLU A 18 7.49 12.55 15.45
N GLU A 19 8.12 13.63 14.96
CA GLU A 19 9.57 13.84 15.00
C GLU A 19 10.19 13.67 16.41
N PRO A 20 9.56 14.14 17.51
CA PRO A 20 10.11 13.93 18.85
C PRO A 20 10.18 12.46 19.29
N LYS A 21 9.46 11.56 18.62
CA LYS A 21 9.48 10.11 18.90
C LYS A 21 10.65 9.40 18.22
N LEU A 22 11.35 10.08 17.31
CA LEU A 22 12.54 9.53 16.66
C LEU A 22 13.73 9.54 17.64
N PRO A 23 14.63 8.55 17.55
CA PRO A 23 15.89 8.59 18.28
C PRO A 23 16.66 9.89 18.00
N LYS A 24 17.26 10.48 19.05
CA LYS A 24 18.23 11.58 18.88
C LYS A 24 19.33 11.07 17.94
N ASP A 25 19.60 11.81 16.86
CA ASP A 25 20.49 11.46 15.74
C ASP A 25 19.93 10.56 14.62
N PHE A 26 18.65 10.18 14.65
CA PHE A 26 18.06 9.35 13.61
C PHE A 26 18.18 9.96 12.20
N ALA A 27 17.94 11.25 12.05
CA ALA A 27 18.07 11.96 10.78
C ALA A 27 19.52 11.94 10.24
N LYS A 28 20.51 12.04 11.15
CA LYS A 28 21.93 12.00 10.79
C LYS A 28 22.35 10.59 10.38
N GLU A 29 21.95 9.58 11.14
CA GLU A 29 22.20 8.16 10.85
C GLU A 29 21.52 7.70 9.55
N SER A 30 20.38 8.28 9.19
CA SER A 30 19.59 7.89 8.01
C SER A 30 19.94 8.64 6.73
N SER A 31 20.77 9.68 6.81
CA SER A 31 21.18 10.49 5.65
C SER A 31 21.87 9.70 4.54
N GLU A 32 22.54 8.59 4.86
CA GLU A 32 23.14 7.67 3.88
C GLU A 32 22.14 6.65 3.29
N MET A 33 20.93 6.54 3.84
CA MET A 33 19.94 5.51 3.53
C MET A 33 18.67 6.07 2.89
N GLY A 34 18.42 7.37 3.02
CA GLY A 34 17.20 7.97 2.50
C GLY A 34 16.98 9.42 2.93
N LEU A 35 15.89 9.99 2.44
CA LEU A 35 15.45 11.33 2.77
C LEU A 35 14.29 11.27 3.77
N ILE A 36 14.38 12.03 4.85
CA ILE A 36 13.28 12.23 5.81
C ILE A 36 12.74 13.64 5.62
N VAL A 37 11.43 13.75 5.38
CA VAL A 37 10.73 15.02 5.18
C VAL A 37 9.50 15.10 6.06
N SER A 38 9.05 16.31 6.40
CA SER A 38 7.80 16.51 7.16
C SER A 38 6.54 16.41 6.30
N TRP A 39 6.68 16.62 4.99
CA TRP A 39 5.62 16.58 4.00
C TRP A 39 6.20 16.30 2.61
N CYS A 40 5.42 15.67 1.73
CA CYS A 40 5.73 15.54 0.32
C CYS A 40 4.45 15.65 -0.54
N PRO A 41 4.57 16.04 -1.82
CA PRO A 41 3.47 15.91 -2.77
C PRO A 41 3.28 14.42 -3.12
N GLN A 42 2.55 13.68 -2.28
CA GLN A 42 2.46 12.22 -2.34
C GLN A 42 2.12 11.69 -3.75
N LEU A 43 1.17 12.31 -4.44
CA LEU A 43 0.77 11.90 -5.79
C LEU A 43 1.93 12.01 -6.80
N ASP A 44 2.67 13.13 -6.78
CA ASP A 44 3.81 13.35 -7.67
C ASP A 44 4.95 12.39 -7.35
N VAL A 45 5.18 12.13 -6.07
CA VAL A 45 6.15 11.12 -5.61
C VAL A 45 5.76 9.73 -6.12
N LEU A 46 4.51 9.31 -5.93
CA LEU A 46 4.03 8.00 -6.38
C LEU A 46 4.05 7.86 -7.91
N ALA A 47 3.89 8.96 -8.64
CA ALA A 47 3.96 8.95 -10.11
C ALA A 47 5.40 8.85 -10.65
N HIS A 48 6.41 9.04 -9.79
CA HIS A 48 7.80 9.03 -10.19
C HIS A 48 8.32 7.61 -10.44
N GLU A 49 9.01 7.40 -11.57
CA GLU A 49 9.48 6.06 -12.01
C GLU A 49 10.45 5.37 -11.04
N ALA A 50 11.17 6.15 -10.23
CA ALA A 50 12.06 5.62 -9.19
C ALA A 50 11.32 4.97 -8.01
N VAL A 51 10.00 5.15 -7.88
CA VAL A 51 9.22 4.55 -6.79
C VAL A 51 8.81 3.13 -7.17
N CYS A 52 9.43 2.16 -6.51
CA CYS A 52 9.15 0.74 -6.73
C CYS A 52 8.15 0.14 -5.73
N CYS A 53 7.96 0.79 -4.58
CA CYS A 53 7.12 0.28 -3.49
C CYS A 53 6.66 1.42 -2.58
N PHE A 54 5.40 1.34 -2.13
CA PHE A 54 4.81 2.28 -1.19
C PHE A 54 4.43 1.59 0.12
N VAL A 55 5.08 1.98 1.22
CA VAL A 55 4.72 1.54 2.57
C VAL A 55 3.60 2.43 3.08
N THR A 56 2.44 1.86 3.37
CA THR A 56 1.23 2.64 3.70
C THR A 56 0.40 1.97 4.79
N HIS A 57 -0.31 2.80 5.56
CA HIS A 57 -1.35 2.34 6.48
C HIS A 57 -2.63 1.89 5.77
N CYS A 58 -2.70 1.96 4.44
CA CYS A 58 -3.87 1.62 3.65
C CYS A 58 -5.10 2.52 3.90
N GLY A 59 -4.88 3.78 4.26
CA GLY A 59 -5.94 4.80 4.18
C GLY A 59 -6.50 4.89 2.76
N TRP A 60 -7.82 5.12 2.64
CA TRP A 60 -8.53 4.95 1.36
C TRP A 60 -7.94 5.79 0.22
N ASN A 61 -7.71 7.08 0.46
CA ASN A 61 -7.19 8.00 -0.56
C ASN A 61 -5.79 7.59 -1.05
N SER A 62 -4.83 7.40 -0.14
CA SER A 62 -3.48 6.97 -0.50
C SER A 62 -3.47 5.60 -1.21
N THR A 63 -4.40 4.71 -0.86
CA THR A 63 -4.54 3.42 -1.52
C THR A 63 -5.03 3.57 -2.96
N LEU A 64 -6.00 4.45 -3.21
CA LEU A 64 -6.48 4.74 -4.56
C LEU A 64 -5.43 5.43 -5.43
N GLU A 65 -4.63 6.34 -4.87
CA GLU A 65 -3.51 6.96 -5.59
C GLU A 65 -2.50 5.90 -6.04
N ALA A 66 -2.07 5.03 -5.12
CA ALA A 66 -1.15 3.94 -5.44
C ALA A 66 -1.73 2.95 -6.45
N LEU A 67 -3.01 2.59 -6.31
CA LEU A 67 -3.70 1.72 -7.27
C LEU A 67 -3.76 2.33 -8.67
N SER A 68 -4.15 3.61 -8.75
CA SER A 68 -4.30 4.32 -10.03
C SER A 68 -2.97 4.55 -10.72
N LEU A 69 -1.88 4.67 -9.97
CA LEU A 69 -0.53 4.85 -10.50
C LEU A 69 0.21 3.52 -10.74
N GLY A 70 -0.36 2.40 -10.28
CA GLY A 70 0.22 1.07 -10.41
C GLY A 70 1.43 0.84 -9.52
N VAL A 71 1.42 1.43 -8.32
CA VAL A 71 2.51 1.32 -7.35
C VAL A 71 2.24 0.16 -6.39
N PRO A 72 3.13 -0.84 -6.31
CA PRO A 72 3.04 -1.92 -5.33
C PRO A 72 3.06 -1.43 -3.87
N MET A 73 2.39 -2.14 -2.96
CA MET A 73 2.21 -1.69 -1.58
C MET A 73 2.73 -2.67 -0.51
N VAL A 74 3.33 -2.14 0.54
CA VAL A 74 3.49 -2.82 1.83
C VAL A 74 2.46 -2.24 2.79
N ALA A 75 1.50 -3.07 3.18
CA ALA A 75 0.37 -2.69 4.02
C ALA A 75 0.73 -2.80 5.52
N MET A 76 0.57 -1.69 6.24
CA MET A 76 0.71 -1.55 7.69
C MET A 76 -0.58 -0.96 8.30
N PRO A 77 -1.72 -1.66 8.20
CA PRO A 77 -3.01 -1.08 8.54
C PRO A 77 -3.11 -0.62 9.99
N GLN A 78 -3.72 0.54 10.20
CA GLN A 78 -4.19 0.99 11.51
C GLN A 78 -5.63 0.54 11.75
N TRP A 79 -6.23 0.88 12.90
CA TRP A 79 -7.52 0.34 13.33
C TRP A 79 -8.64 0.44 12.28
N SER A 80 -8.73 1.56 11.56
CA SER A 80 -9.76 1.80 10.53
C SER A 80 -9.46 1.19 9.16
N ASP A 81 -8.22 0.75 8.91
CA ASP A 81 -7.75 0.48 7.54
C ASP A 81 -7.59 -1.01 7.22
N GLN A 82 -8.02 -1.88 8.13
CA GLN A 82 -7.89 -3.33 8.01
C GLN A 82 -8.58 -3.87 6.75
N THR A 83 -9.75 -3.32 6.42
CA THR A 83 -10.52 -3.69 5.23
C THR A 83 -9.76 -3.32 3.96
N ASN A 84 -9.25 -2.09 3.87
CA ASN A 84 -8.50 -1.63 2.70
C ASN A 84 -7.22 -2.45 2.49
N SER A 85 -6.49 -2.75 3.56
CA SER A 85 -5.34 -3.66 3.51
C SER A 85 -5.74 -5.04 2.95
N LYS A 86 -6.89 -5.59 3.36
CA LYS A 86 -7.39 -6.87 2.83
C LYS A 86 -7.67 -6.79 1.33
N PHE A 87 -8.20 -5.69 0.82
CA PHE A 87 -8.37 -5.49 -0.63
C PHE A 87 -7.04 -5.48 -1.37
N VAL A 88 -6.06 -4.74 -0.88
CA VAL A 88 -4.71 -4.67 -1.48
C VAL A 88 -4.08 -6.05 -1.62
N ILE A 89 -4.23 -6.89 -0.60
CA ILE A 89 -3.56 -8.20 -0.52
C ILE A 89 -4.37 -9.29 -1.23
N ASP A 90 -5.65 -9.44 -0.89
CA ASP A 90 -6.43 -10.63 -1.25
C ASP A 90 -7.19 -10.45 -2.58
N VAL A 91 -7.57 -9.21 -2.90
CA VAL A 91 -8.43 -8.91 -4.06
C VAL A 91 -7.61 -8.37 -5.21
N TRP A 92 -6.88 -7.28 -4.97
CA TRP A 92 -6.07 -6.63 -6.00
C TRP A 92 -4.73 -7.31 -6.18
N LYS A 93 -4.23 -8.00 -5.14
CA LYS A 93 -2.94 -8.70 -5.13
C LYS A 93 -1.79 -7.80 -5.56
N MET A 94 -1.83 -6.55 -5.10
CA MET A 94 -0.86 -5.49 -5.40
C MET A 94 0.12 -5.26 -4.24
N GLY A 95 0.12 -6.11 -3.22
CA GLY A 95 0.94 -5.87 -2.05
C GLY A 95 0.96 -7.00 -1.05
N VAL A 96 1.71 -6.76 0.03
CA VAL A 96 1.91 -7.69 1.14
C VAL A 96 1.60 -7.00 2.46
N ARG A 97 1.20 -7.76 3.49
CA ARG A 97 1.02 -7.22 4.84
C ARG A 97 2.28 -7.37 5.66
N ALA A 98 2.75 -6.27 6.23
CA ALA A 98 3.71 -6.35 7.32
C ALA A 98 2.98 -6.73 8.61
N LYS A 99 3.34 -7.89 9.18
CA LYS A 99 2.71 -8.41 10.40
C LYS A 99 3.41 -7.84 11.63
N SER A 100 2.62 -7.37 12.59
CA SER A 100 3.15 -7.01 13.90
C SER A 100 3.64 -8.26 14.65
N GLY A 101 4.69 -8.11 15.43
CA GLY A 101 5.09 -9.12 16.41
C GLY A 101 4.14 -9.16 17.60
N ASP A 102 4.45 -10.01 18.58
CA ASP A 102 3.59 -10.26 19.76
C ASP A 102 3.34 -9.02 20.62
N ASN A 103 4.23 -8.03 20.55
CA ASN A 103 4.11 -6.74 21.22
C ASN A 103 3.28 -5.70 20.43
N GLY A 104 2.67 -6.08 19.31
CA GLY A 104 1.89 -5.19 18.44
C GLY A 104 2.74 -4.30 17.54
N VAL A 105 4.08 -4.34 17.65
CA VAL A 105 5.01 -3.52 16.86
C VAL A 105 5.49 -4.29 15.64
N VAL A 106 5.50 -3.65 14.48
CA VAL A 106 6.12 -4.21 13.28
C VAL A 106 7.63 -3.98 13.36
N SER A 107 8.40 -5.06 13.36
CA SER A 107 9.86 -4.95 13.39
C SER A 107 10.40 -4.43 12.08
N ARG A 108 11.60 -3.89 12.17
CA ARG A 108 12.35 -3.41 11.01
C ARG A 108 12.65 -4.52 10.01
N GLU A 109 12.98 -5.70 10.51
CA GLU A 109 13.30 -6.88 9.71
C GLU A 109 12.05 -7.34 8.94
N THR A 110 10.87 -7.26 9.55
CA THR A 110 9.60 -7.54 8.88
C THR A 110 9.35 -6.57 7.74
N ILE A 111 9.52 -5.26 7.96
CA ILE A 111 9.35 -4.25 6.90
C ILE A 111 10.33 -4.52 5.77
N ALA A 112 11.60 -4.79 6.08
CA ALA A 112 12.62 -5.09 5.08
C ALA A 112 12.30 -6.34 4.26
N GLY A 113 11.84 -7.41 4.92
CA GLY A 113 11.37 -8.62 4.25
C GLY A 113 10.18 -8.35 3.33
N CYS A 114 9.19 -7.57 3.79
CA CYS A 114 8.05 -7.19 2.97
C CYS A 114 8.43 -6.35 1.75
N ILE A 115 9.34 -5.39 1.89
CA ILE A 115 9.84 -4.60 0.75
C ILE A 115 10.52 -5.52 -0.26
N LYS A 116 11.35 -6.45 0.22
CA LYS A 116 12.00 -7.44 -0.63
C LYS A 116 10.97 -8.32 -1.36
N ASP A 117 9.96 -8.83 -0.66
CA ASP A 117 8.88 -9.65 -1.24
C ASP A 117 8.10 -8.91 -2.34
N VAL A 118 7.96 -7.58 -2.21
CA VAL A 118 7.27 -6.74 -3.19
C VAL A 118 8.15 -6.41 -4.39
N MET A 119 9.46 -6.27 -4.18
CA MET A 119 10.39 -5.80 -5.21
C MET A 119 11.12 -6.92 -5.95
N GLU A 120 11.25 -8.11 -5.37
CA GLU A 120 12.11 -9.17 -5.87
C GLU A 120 11.39 -10.52 -5.97
N GLY A 121 11.92 -11.40 -6.83
CA GLY A 121 11.45 -12.77 -6.99
C GLY A 121 10.09 -12.89 -7.68
N GLU A 122 9.62 -14.14 -7.83
CA GLU A 122 8.37 -14.45 -8.56
C GLU A 122 7.15 -13.72 -7.98
N ARG A 123 7.11 -13.59 -6.64
CA ARG A 123 6.04 -12.89 -5.95
C ARG A 123 6.03 -11.39 -6.26
N GLY A 124 7.20 -10.74 -6.28
CA GLY A 124 7.33 -9.33 -6.63
C GLY A 124 6.91 -9.08 -8.08
N GLU A 125 7.28 -9.96 -9.01
CA GLU A 125 6.86 -9.89 -10.41
C GLU A 125 5.33 -10.05 -10.56
N GLU A 126 4.70 -10.98 -9.83
CA GLU A 126 3.24 -11.11 -9.82
C GLU A 126 2.56 -9.85 -9.28
N ILE A 127 3.06 -9.30 -8.18
CA ILE A 127 2.55 -8.07 -7.57
C ILE A 127 2.65 -6.89 -8.54
N LYS A 128 3.81 -6.72 -9.18
CA LYS A 128 4.06 -5.66 -10.16
C LYS A 128 3.15 -5.79 -11.38
N LYS A 129 2.95 -7.01 -11.88
CA LYS A 129 2.01 -7.31 -12.98
C LYS A 129 0.57 -6.93 -12.60
N ASN A 130 0.13 -7.29 -11.39
CA ASN A 130 -1.20 -6.93 -10.90
C ASN A 130 -1.34 -5.41 -10.76
N ALA A 131 -0.30 -4.74 -10.25
CA ALA A 131 -0.30 -3.28 -10.13
C ALA A 131 -0.45 -2.58 -11.49
N GLY A 132 0.28 -3.03 -12.50
CA GLY A 132 0.12 -2.55 -13.88
C GLY A 132 -1.28 -2.81 -14.44
N LYS A 133 -1.86 -3.99 -14.19
CA LYS A 133 -3.24 -4.29 -14.61
C LYS A 133 -4.25 -3.32 -14.01
N TRP A 134 -4.16 -3.05 -12.71
CA TRP A 134 -5.10 -2.14 -12.04
C TRP A 134 -4.92 -0.68 -12.47
N LYS A 135 -3.69 -0.25 -12.76
CA LYS A 135 -3.41 1.04 -13.37
C LYS A 135 -4.14 1.21 -14.71
N GLU A 136 -4.04 0.22 -15.60
CA GLU A 136 -4.73 0.30 -16.90
C GLU A 136 -6.24 0.31 -16.75
N LEU A 137 -6.80 -0.55 -15.88
CA LEU A 137 -8.24 -0.54 -15.59
C LEU A 137 -8.71 0.80 -15.02
N ALA A 138 -7.91 1.41 -14.13
CA ALA A 138 -8.22 2.73 -13.58
C ALA A 138 -8.18 3.82 -14.68
N ARG A 139 -7.19 3.75 -15.58
CA ARG A 139 -7.08 4.66 -16.73
C ARG A 139 -8.27 4.53 -17.68
N GLU A 140 -8.63 3.31 -18.07
CA GLU A 140 -9.79 3.02 -18.93
C GLU A 140 -11.10 3.55 -18.32
N ALA A 141 -11.31 3.32 -17.02
CA ALA A 141 -12.48 3.83 -16.32
C ALA A 141 -12.58 5.37 -16.30
N VAL A 142 -11.44 6.07 -16.42
CA VAL A 142 -11.38 7.52 -16.54
C VAL A 142 -11.54 7.98 -18.00
N ASP A 143 -11.02 7.26 -18.99
CA ASP A 143 -11.13 7.66 -20.39
C ASP A 143 -12.60 7.55 -20.91
N GLU A 144 -13.42 6.68 -20.32
CA GLU A 144 -14.85 6.50 -20.68
C GLU A 144 -15.82 7.63 -20.21
N GLY A 145 -15.31 8.71 -19.60
CA GLY A 145 -15.97 10.03 -19.59
C GLY A 145 -17.34 10.19 -18.91
N GLU A 146 -17.38 10.46 -17.59
CA GLU A 146 -18.24 11.48 -16.94
C GLU A 146 -17.84 11.62 -15.45
N VAL A 147 -17.43 12.82 -15.01
CA VAL A 147 -16.69 13.04 -13.74
C VAL A 147 -17.48 12.63 -12.48
N LEU A 148 -18.81 12.83 -12.47
CA LEU A 148 -19.68 12.41 -11.36
C LEU A 148 -19.87 10.88 -11.35
N THR A 149 -20.02 10.31 -12.54
CA THR A 149 -20.16 8.87 -12.78
C THR A 149 -18.88 8.12 -12.51
N LYS A 150 -17.70 8.76 -12.54
CA LYS A 150 -16.36 8.20 -12.23
C LYS A 150 -16.11 8.05 -10.73
N ILE A 151 -16.37 9.08 -9.92
CA ILE A 151 -16.27 8.95 -8.46
C ILE A 151 -17.28 7.90 -7.99
N PHE A 152 -18.50 7.94 -8.54
CA PHE A 152 -19.50 6.91 -8.29
C PHE A 152 -19.10 5.55 -8.84
N LYS A 153 -18.52 5.38 -10.05
CA LYS A 153 -18.09 4.07 -10.59
C LYS A 153 -16.86 3.53 -9.87
N THR A 154 -15.89 4.33 -9.48
CA THR A 154 -14.75 3.87 -8.69
C THR A 154 -15.23 3.47 -7.29
N LEU A 155 -16.05 4.30 -6.64
CA LEU A 155 -16.71 3.94 -5.38
C LEU A 155 -17.64 2.73 -5.55
N TYR A 156 -18.36 2.59 -6.66
CA TYR A 156 -19.34 1.54 -6.96
C TYR A 156 -18.68 0.25 -7.40
N LEU A 157 -17.61 0.25 -8.21
CA LEU A 157 -16.83 -0.94 -8.51
C LEU A 157 -16.22 -1.47 -7.22
N VAL A 158 -15.69 -0.59 -6.36
CA VAL A 158 -15.21 -0.95 -5.03
C VAL A 158 -16.36 -1.42 -4.13
N PHE A 159 -17.50 -0.73 -4.08
CA PHE A 159 -18.67 -1.10 -3.28
C PHE A 159 -19.31 -2.40 -3.76
N VAL A 160 -19.38 -2.62 -5.06
CA VAL A 160 -19.86 -3.85 -5.69
C VAL A 160 -18.86 -4.95 -5.42
N GLN A 161 -17.54 -4.72 -5.47
CA GLN A 161 -16.57 -5.75 -5.05
C GLN A 161 -16.71 -6.09 -3.56
N ILE A 162 -16.89 -5.10 -2.69
CA ILE A 162 -17.17 -5.29 -1.26
C ILE A 162 -18.47 -6.08 -1.08
N ALA A 163 -19.56 -5.69 -1.75
CA ALA A 163 -20.87 -6.31 -1.64
C ALA A 163 -20.89 -7.73 -2.23
N PHE A 164 -20.27 -7.95 -3.40
CA PHE A 164 -20.17 -9.27 -4.02
C PHE A 164 -19.33 -10.20 -3.15
N HIS A 165 -18.19 -9.74 -2.62
CA HIS A 165 -17.34 -10.57 -1.77
C HIS A 165 -17.95 -10.80 -0.39
N TYR A 166 -18.68 -9.83 0.18
CA TYR A 166 -19.45 -9.98 1.42
C TYR A 166 -20.58 -11.01 1.24
N VAL A 167 -21.39 -10.87 0.18
CA VAL A 167 -22.46 -11.83 -0.14
C VAL A 167 -21.88 -13.22 -0.41
N PHE A 168 -20.77 -13.33 -1.17
CA PHE A 168 -20.14 -14.62 -1.49
C PHE A 168 -19.39 -15.25 -0.29
N SER A 169 -18.85 -14.44 0.61
CA SER A 169 -18.26 -14.90 1.87
C SER A 169 -19.33 -15.44 2.83
N GLN A 170 -20.53 -14.86 2.82
CA GLN A 170 -21.64 -15.35 3.65
C GLN A 170 -22.24 -16.62 3.06
N THR A 171 -22.33 -16.76 1.73
CA THR A 171 -22.79 -18.00 1.10
C THR A 171 -21.81 -19.17 1.26
N ARG A 172 -20.48 -18.95 1.20
CA ARG A 172 -19.50 -20.02 1.51
C ARG A 172 -19.55 -20.52 2.95
N LYS A 173 -19.83 -19.63 3.92
CA LYS A 173 -20.05 -20.04 5.32
C LYS A 173 -21.33 -20.87 5.47
N PHE A 174 -22.32 -20.66 4.61
CA PHE A 174 -23.56 -21.43 4.58
C PHE A 174 -23.39 -22.80 3.91
N THR A 175 -22.57 -22.91 2.86
CA THR A 175 -22.35 -24.18 2.14
C THR A 175 -21.34 -25.12 2.80
N ASN A 176 -20.42 -24.60 3.63
CA ASN A 176 -19.42 -25.41 4.34
C ASN A 176 -19.87 -25.88 5.74
N ASN A 177 -21.13 -25.61 6.11
CA ASN A 177 -21.77 -26.07 7.35
C ASN A 177 -22.83 -27.17 7.10
N TRP A 178 -22.74 -27.85 5.95
CA TRP A 178 -23.49 -29.06 5.62
C TRP A 178 -22.52 -30.13 5.13
#